data_AF-A0A5C6YRP8-F1
#
_entry.id   AF-A0A5C6YRP8-F1
#
_cell.length_a   1.000
_cell.length_b   1.000
_cell.length_c   1.000
_cell.angle_alpha   90.00
_cell.angle_beta   90.00
_cell.angle_gamma   90.00
#
_symmetry.space_group_name_H-M   'P 1'
#
loop_
_entity.id
_entity.type
_entity.pdbx_description
1 polymer ?
#
loop_
_entity_poly.entity_id
_entity_poly.type
_entity_poly.pdbx_seq_one_letter_code
_entity_poly.pdbx_strand_id
1 'polypeptide(L)'
;MNIAERKIKLVEKILHLVNDENVARFEEMLENESLKDSTVVTHSINGREISLKEYREKNERAEASYAEGKYKTSEQLKEKFKSK
;
A
#
# COMPACT_ATOMS: atom_id res chain seq x y z
N MET A 1 21.31 -35.02 -14.19
CA MET A 1 21.08 -33.57 -14.22
C MET A 1 22.09 -32.89 -13.30
N ASN A 2 23.06 -32.18 -13.87
CA ASN A 2 24.15 -31.56 -13.11
C ASN A 2 23.68 -30.27 -12.40
N ILE A 3 24.50 -29.72 -11.48
CA ILE A 3 24.16 -28.51 -10.71
C ILE A 3 23.98 -27.26 -11.58
N ALA A 4 24.75 -27.14 -12.67
CA ALA A 4 24.65 -26.04 -13.62
C ALA A 4 23.33 -26.10 -14.41
N GLU A 5 22.89 -27.29 -14.85
CA GLU A 5 21.59 -27.48 -15.50
C GLU A 5 20.41 -27.12 -14.59
N ARG A 6 20.53 -27.40 -13.28
CA ARG A 6 19.54 -27.00 -12.27
C ARG A 6 19.47 -25.48 -12.10
N LYS A 7 20.62 -24.80 -12.09
CA LYS A 7 20.70 -23.34 -11.99
C LYS A 7 20.13 -22.66 -13.24
N ILE A 8 20.47 -23.18 -14.43
CA ILE A 8 19.96 -22.68 -15.71
C ILE A 8 18.43 -22.78 -15.75
N LYS A 9 17.85 -23.94 -15.41
CA LYS A 9 16.38 -24.10 -15.33
C LYS A 9 15.71 -23.18 -14.31
N LEU A 10 16.37 -22.86 -13.20
CA LEU A 10 15.84 -21.94 -12.21
C LEU A 10 15.85 -20.51 -12.74
N VAL A 11 16.94 -20.08 -13.38
CA VAL A 11 17.06 -18.77 -14.02
C VAL A 11 16.07 -18.63 -15.16
N GLU A 12 15.90 -19.65 -16.00
CA GLU A 12 14.88 -19.68 -17.07
C GLU A 12 13.45 -19.54 -16.52
N LYS A 13 13.12 -20.23 -15.43
CA LYS A 13 11.82 -20.09 -14.77
C LYS A 13 11.60 -18.70 -14.19
N ILE A 14 12.62 -18.10 -13.57
CA ILE A 14 12.56 -16.75 -13.03
C ILE A 14 12.42 -15.72 -14.17
N LEU A 15 13.19 -15.86 -15.24
CA LEU A 15 13.10 -15.00 -16.42
C LEU A 15 11.72 -15.09 -17.09
N HIS A 16 11.12 -16.28 -17.14
CA HIS A 16 9.73 -16.44 -17.61
C HIS A 16 8.70 -15.77 -16.70
N LEU A 17 8.93 -15.73 -15.38
CA LEU A 17 8.10 -14.98 -14.42
C LEU A 17 8.27 -13.46 -14.56
N VAL A 18 9.47 -12.99 -14.90
CA VAL A 18 9.83 -11.58 -15.09
C VAL A 18 9.48 -11.06 -16.49
N ASN A 19 9.01 -11.93 -17.39
CA ASN A 19 8.54 -11.51 -18.71
C ASN A 19 7.41 -10.47 -18.52
N ASP A 20 7.58 -9.26 -19.05
CA ASP A 20 6.74 -8.09 -18.76
C ASP A 20 5.23 -8.36 -18.91
N GLU A 21 4.86 -9.28 -19.80
CA GLU A 21 3.47 -9.73 -20.00
C GLU A 21 2.89 -10.48 -18.79
N ASN A 22 3.69 -11.29 -18.09
CA ASN A 22 3.28 -11.97 -16.86
C ASN A 22 3.25 -11.02 -15.67
N VAL A 23 4.14 -10.02 -15.65
CA VAL A 23 4.12 -8.95 -14.65
C VAL A 23 2.86 -8.10 -14.83
N ALA A 24 2.56 -7.67 -16.06
CA ALA A 24 1.36 -6.91 -16.39
C ALA A 24 0.07 -7.68 -16.07
N ARG A 25 0.02 -9.00 -16.35
CA ARG A 25 -1.12 -9.84 -15.96
C ARG A 25 -1.24 -10.01 -14.44
N PHE A 26 -0.12 -10.04 -13.72
CA PHE A 26 -0.13 -10.10 -12.25
C PHE A 26 -0.60 -8.76 -11.65
N GLU A 27 -0.15 -7.64 -12.20
CA GLU A 27 -0.64 -6.30 -11.86
C GLU A 27 -2.14 -6.17 -12.17
N GLU A 28 -2.59 -6.62 -13.35
CA GLU A 28 -4.01 -6.64 -13.72
C GLU A 28 -4.84 -7.54 -12.79
N MET A 29 -4.31 -8.68 -12.36
CA MET A 29 -4.97 -9.53 -11.36
C MET A 29 -5.05 -8.86 -9.99
N LEU A 30 -4.01 -8.15 -9.56
CA LEU A 30 -4.02 -7.36 -8.31
C LEU A 30 -4.96 -6.16 -8.40
N GLU A 31 -5.05 -5.51 -9.55
CA GLU A 31 -6.00 -4.43 -9.82
C GLU A 31 -7.44 -4.93 -9.87
N ASN A 32 -7.69 -6.15 -10.36
CA ASN A 32 -9.02 -6.76 -10.38
C ASN A 32 -9.42 -7.39 -9.03
N GLU A 33 -8.45 -7.81 -8.21
CA GLU A 33 -8.65 -8.11 -6.78
C GLU A 33 -8.70 -6.86 -5.89
N SER A 34 -8.63 -5.67 -6.49
CA SER A 34 -8.77 -4.39 -5.79
C SER A 34 -9.98 -4.43 -4.88
N LEU A 35 -9.70 -4.34 -3.58
CA LEU A 35 -10.71 -4.23 -2.54
C LEU A 35 -11.66 -3.10 -2.94
N LYS A 36 -12.96 -3.41 -2.97
CA LYS A 36 -13.99 -2.39 -3.27
C LYS A 36 -13.81 -1.21 -2.33
N ASP A 37 -14.14 -0.01 -2.79
CA ASP A 37 -14.08 1.23 -1.99
C ASP A 37 -14.83 1.14 -0.66
N SER A 38 -15.87 0.31 -0.58
CA SER A 38 -16.66 0.04 0.62
C SER A 38 -16.01 -0.96 1.60
N THR A 39 -14.90 -1.59 1.22
CA THR A 39 -14.20 -2.57 2.06
C THR A 39 -13.68 -1.89 3.31
N VAL A 40 -14.02 -2.41 4.49
CA VAL A 40 -13.47 -1.93 5.75
C VAL A 40 -12.02 -2.39 5.87
N VAL A 41 -11.10 -1.44 6.03
CA VAL A 41 -9.64 -1.71 6.08
C VAL A 41 -9.03 -1.45 7.45
N THR A 42 -9.68 -0.65 8.30
CA THR A 42 -9.21 -0.36 9.65
C THR A 42 -10.33 0.21 10.53
N HIS A 43 -10.04 0.39 11.82
CA HIS A 43 -10.94 1.01 12.80
C HIS A 43 -10.29 2.23 13.42
N SER A 44 -11.10 3.25 13.70
CA SER A 44 -10.66 4.43 14.45
C SER A 44 -10.48 4.11 15.94
N ILE A 45 -9.85 5.05 16.68
CA ILE A 45 -9.67 4.97 18.15
C ILE A 45 -11.01 4.80 18.88
N ASN A 46 -12.13 5.26 18.29
CA ASN A 46 -13.47 5.12 18.85
C ASN A 46 -14.21 3.87 18.35
N GLY A 47 -13.52 2.92 17.70
CA GLY A 47 -14.11 1.69 17.15
C GLY A 47 -14.89 1.86 15.85
N ARG A 48 -14.95 3.08 15.28
CA ARG A 48 -15.63 3.30 13.98
C ARG A 48 -14.85 2.67 12.84
N GLU A 49 -15.51 1.86 12.03
CA GLU A 49 -14.99 1.32 10.77
C GLU A 49 -14.56 2.43 9.80
N ILE A 50 -13.45 2.20 9.09
CA ILE A 50 -12.91 3.07 8.05
C ILE A 50 -12.82 2.25 6.77
N SER A 51 -13.53 2.72 5.75
CA SER A 51 -13.52 2.11 4.41
C SER A 51 -12.22 2.44 3.67
N LEU A 52 -11.89 1.64 2.65
CA LEU A 52 -10.73 1.86 1.80
C LEU A 52 -10.77 3.24 1.14
N LYS A 53 -11.96 3.67 0.68
CA LYS A 53 -12.14 5.01 0.12
C LYS A 53 -11.81 6.11 1.13
N GLU A 54 -12.39 6.03 2.33
CA GLU A 54 -12.11 7.01 3.38
C GLU A 54 -10.63 7.02 3.78
N TYR A 55 -9.99 5.85 3.78
CA TYR A 55 -8.57 5.71 4.05
C TYR A 55 -7.71 6.41 2.98
N ARG A 56 -8.00 6.19 1.70
CA ARG A 56 -7.33 6.87 0.58
C ARG A 56 -7.52 8.38 0.64
N GLU A 57 -8.73 8.87 0.86
CA GLU A 57 -9.03 10.31 1.01
C GLU A 57 -8.30 10.95 2.21
N LYS A 58 -8.00 10.18 3.27
CA LYS A 58 -7.19 10.68 4.39
C LYS A 58 -5.72 10.82 4.01
N ASN A 59 -5.19 9.87 3.25
CA ASN A 59 -3.81 9.91 2.78
C ASN A 59 -3.59 11.07 1.81
N GLU A 60 -4.49 11.23 0.83
CA GLU A 60 -4.42 12.35 -0.12
C GLU A 60 -4.43 13.72 0.59
N ARG A 61 -5.30 13.88 1.60
CA ARG A 61 -5.33 15.10 2.42
C ARG A 61 -4.06 15.31 3.23
N ALA A 62 -3.46 14.22 3.73
CA ALA A 62 -2.21 14.29 4.48
C ALA A 62 -1.04 14.71 3.57
N GLU A 63 -0.97 14.14 2.37
CA GLU A 63 0.02 14.49 1.35
C GLU A 63 -0.12 15.96 0.90
N ALA A 64 -1.36 16.42 0.62
CA ALA A 64 -1.62 17.81 0.30
C ALA A 64 -1.22 18.76 1.45
N SER A 65 -1.57 18.40 2.68
CA SER A 65 -1.19 19.19 3.87
C SER A 65 0.32 19.25 4.05
N TYR A 66 1.04 18.17 3.75
CA TYR A 66 2.49 18.13 3.77
C TYR A 66 3.09 19.04 2.68
N ALA A 67 2.60 18.95 1.44
CA ALA A 67 3.04 19.78 0.33
C ALA A 67 2.81 21.28 0.57
N GLU A 68 1.70 21.64 1.24
CA GLU A 68 1.39 23.02 1.63
C GLU A 68 2.15 23.49 2.89
N GLY A 69 3.00 22.66 3.49
CA GLY A 69 3.71 22.98 4.73
C GLY A 69 2.81 23.03 5.98
N LYS A 70 1.57 22.57 5.88
CA LYS A 70 0.57 22.52 6.97
C LYS A 70 0.64 21.21 7.74
N TYR A 71 1.83 20.84 8.20
CA TYR A 71 2.04 19.67 9.06
C TYR A 71 2.21 20.09 10.52
N LYS A 72 1.91 19.15 11.44
CA LYS A 72 2.10 19.39 12.88
C LYS A 72 3.44 18.86 13.32
N THR A 73 4.17 19.64 14.11
CA THR A 73 5.38 19.13 14.77
C THR A 73 5.03 18.23 15.95
N SER A 74 6.01 17.44 16.39
CA SER A 74 5.90 16.59 17.57
C SER A 74 5.50 17.38 18.83
N GLU A 75 6.00 18.61 18.97
CA GLU A 75 5.69 19.52 20.08
C GLU A 75 4.21 19.95 20.03
N GLN A 76 3.74 20.37 18.86
CA GLN A 76 2.34 20.78 18.64
C GLN A 76 1.35 19.63 18.85
N LEU A 77 1.77 18.40 18.52
CA LEU A 77 0.99 17.20 18.83
C LEU A 77 0.91 16.98 20.35
N LYS A 78 2.04 17.04 21.06
CA LYS A 78 2.09 16.88 22.52
C LYS A 78 1.20 17.90 23.25
N GLU A 79 1.21 19.16 22.84
CA GLU A 79 0.35 20.20 23.45
C GLU A 79 -1.15 19.93 23.26
N LYS A 80 -1.55 19.45 22.08
CA LYS A 80 -2.94 19.11 21.78
C LYS A 80 -3.49 17.97 22.66
N PHE A 81 -2.63 17.05 23.08
CA PHE A 81 -3.02 15.90 23.90
C PHE A 81 -2.70 16.05 25.39
N LYS A 82 -1.93 17.07 25.79
CA LYS A 82 -1.73 17.45 27.20
C LYS A 82 -2.92 18.22 27.80
N SER A 83 -3.77 18.79 26.96
CA SER A 83 -4.92 19.62 27.36
C SER A 83 -6.23 18.83 27.52
N LYS A 84 -6.15 17.50 27.67
CA LYS A 84 -7.26 16.59 27.91
C LYS A 84 -6.99 15.76 29.14
#